data_AF-A0A3R7R1C9-F1
#
_entry.id   AF-A0A3R7R1C9-F1
#
_cell.length_a   1.000
_cell.length_b   1.000
_cell.length_c   1.000
_cell.angle_alpha   90.00
_cell.angle_beta   90.00
_cell.angle_gamma   90.00
#
_symmetry.space_group_name_H-M   'P 1'
#
loop_
_entity.id
_entity.type
_entity.pdbx_description
1 polymer ?
#
loop_
_entity_poly.entity_id
_entity_poly.type
_entity_poly.pdbx_seq_one_letter_code
_entity_poly.pdbx_strand_id
1 'polypeptide(L)' 'MRDRSDTETDREARSLQMRLDNALKAGFNETEKRAYLTRRVSLGRAKDFVQKGSQGKGFKLR' A
#
# COMPACT_ATOMS: atom_id res chain seq x y z
N MET A 1 -15.20 32.76 5.57
CA MET A 1 -15.41 31.45 4.91
C MET A 1 -14.14 30.64 5.09
N ARG A 2 -14.22 29.39 5.57
CA ARG A 2 -13.05 28.51 5.69
C ARG A 2 -12.80 27.89 4.32
N ASP A 3 -11.88 28.49 3.58
CA ASP A 3 -11.36 27.97 2.31
C ASP A 3 -10.49 26.74 2.59
N ARG A 4 -11.14 25.62 2.91
CA ARG A 4 -10.49 24.32 2.89
C ARG A 4 -10.70 23.79 1.48
N SER A 5 -9.87 24.30 0.58
CA SER A 5 -9.54 23.57 -0.63
C SER A 5 -8.79 22.31 -0.18
N ASP A 6 -9.57 21.31 0.24
CA ASP A 6 -9.21 19.89 0.25
C ASP A 6 -8.92 19.51 -1.22
N THR A 7 -7.84 20.05 -1.77
CA THR A 7 -7.36 19.71 -3.10
C THR A 7 -7.07 18.21 -3.10
N GLU A 8 -7.36 17.53 -4.20
CA GLU A 8 -7.14 16.09 -4.33
C GLU A 8 -5.71 15.69 -3.92
N THR A 9 -4.74 16.59 -4.10
CA THR A 9 -3.35 16.47 -3.64
C THR A 9 -3.21 16.27 -2.13
N ASP A 10 -3.95 17.00 -1.30
CA ASP A 10 -3.91 16.84 0.16
C ASP A 10 -4.48 15.48 0.57
N ARG A 11 -5.55 15.04 -0.12
CA ARG A 11 -6.16 13.72 0.10
C ARG A 11 -5.23 12.59 -0.31
N GLU A 12 -4.53 12.71 -1.43
CA GLU A 12 -3.54 11.73 -1.87
C GLU A 12 -2.34 11.67 -0.93
N ALA A 13 -1.83 12.82 -0.47
CA ALA A 13 -0.76 12.89 0.52
C ALA A 13 -1.16 12.23 1.84
N ARG A 14 -2.36 12.52 2.35
CA ARG A 14 -2.90 11.91 3.57
C ARG A 14 -3.13 10.40 3.40
N SER A 15 -3.57 9.96 2.23
CA SER A 15 -3.73 8.55 1.88
C SER A 15 -2.40 7.82 1.83
N LEU A 16 -1.36 8.44 1.25
CA LEU A 16 -0.01 7.91 1.22
C LEU A 16 0.57 7.77 2.63
N GLN A 17 0.41 8.80 3.46
CA GLN A 17 0.85 8.77 4.86
C GLN A 17 0.20 7.61 5.62
N MET A 18 -1.13 7.45 5.53
CA MET A 18 -1.83 6.32 6.15
C MET A 18 -1.32 4.96 5.66
N ARG A 19 -0.96 4.83 4.38
CA ARG A 19 -0.36 3.59 3.85
C ARG A 19 1.04 3.36 4.42
N LEU A 20 1.86 4.40 4.53
CA LEU A 20 3.19 4.28 5.15
C LEU A 20 3.06 3.79 6.61
N ASP A 21 2.14 4.37 7.37
CA ASP A 21 1.87 3.96 8.75
C ASP A 21 1.38 2.52 8.85
N ASN A 22 0.46 2.11 7.95
CA ASN A 22 0.01 0.72 7.88
C ASN A 22 1.15 -0.25 7.54
N ALA A 23 2.05 0.13 6.64
CA ALA A 23 3.19 -0.69 6.25
C ALA A 23 4.21 -0.85 7.40
N LEU A 24 4.43 0.23 8.16
CA LEU A 24 5.24 0.21 9.38
C LEU A 24 4.61 -0.69 10.44
N LYS A 25 3.31 -0.53 10.70
CA LYS A 25 2.56 -1.34 11.68
C LYS A 25 2.55 -2.83 11.32
N ALA A 26 2.49 -3.15 10.02
CA ALA A 26 2.54 -4.53 9.54
C ALA A 26 3.96 -5.15 9.56
N GLY A 27 4.99 -4.35 9.89
CA GLY A 27 6.38 -4.79 9.95
C GLY A 27 6.93 -5.16 8.58
N PHE A 28 6.53 -4.45 7.51
CA PHE A 28 6.99 -4.77 6.16
C PHE A 28 8.47 -4.44 5.96
N ASN A 29 9.16 -5.32 5.25
CA ASN A 29 10.47 -5.02 4.69
C ASN A 29 10.36 -4.05 3.50
N GLU A 30 11.49 -3.59 2.97
CA GLU A 30 11.49 -2.59 1.89
C GLU A 30 10.76 -3.07 0.62
N THR A 31 10.90 -4.34 0.26
CA THR A 31 10.26 -4.94 -0.91
C THR A 31 8.75 -5.05 -0.74
N GLU A 32 8.28 -5.46 0.44
CA GLU A 32 6.85 -5.55 0.80
C GLU A 32 6.21 -4.16 0.86
N LYS A 33 6.93 -3.18 1.42
CA LYS A 33 6.51 -1.77 1.41
C LYS A 33 6.33 -1.28 -0.02
N ARG A 34 7.30 -1.51 -0.90
CA ARG A 34 7.20 -1.11 -2.32
C ARG A 34 6.00 -1.76 -3.01
N ALA A 35 5.77 -3.06 -2.81
CA ALA A 35 4.62 -3.76 -3.40
C ALA A 35 3.27 -3.20 -2.92
N TYR A 36 3.16 -2.89 -1.63
CA TYR A 36 1.96 -2.31 -1.03
C TYR A 36 1.73 -0.85 -1.46
N LEU A 37 2.76 -0.01 -1.42
CA LEU A 37 2.68 1.41 -1.76
C LEU A 37 2.41 1.64 -3.25
N THR A 38 2.93 0.77 -4.12
CA THR A 38 2.62 0.78 -5.57
C THR A 38 1.20 0.28 -5.89
N ARG A 39 0.37 0.00 -4.88
CA ARG A 39 -1.02 -0.50 -5.01
C ARG A 39 -1.15 -1.81 -5.78
N ARG A 40 -0.04 -2.53 -6.01
CA ARG A 40 -0.07 -3.82 -6.69
C ARG A 40 -0.78 -4.88 -5.86
N VAL A 41 -0.75 -4.73 -4.54
CA VAL A 41 -1.34 -5.65 -3.58
C VAL A 41 -1.87 -4.92 -2.35
N SER A 42 -2.87 -5.50 -1.69
CA SER A 42 -3.41 -4.98 -0.42
C SER A 42 -2.46 -5.27 0.75
N LEU A 43 -2.70 -4.62 1.89
CA LEU A 43 -1.88 -4.78 3.10
C LEU A 43 -1.75 -6.27 3.50
N GLY A 44 -2.86 -7.01 3.56
CA GLY A 44 -2.82 -8.43 3.91
C GLY A 44 -2.12 -9.34 2.89
N ARG A 45 -1.80 -8.83 1.70
CA ARG A 45 -1.25 -9.60 0.57
C ARG A 45 0.18 -9.21 0.23
N ALA A 46 0.71 -8.13 0.80
CA ALA A 46 2.05 -7.64 0.49
C ALA A 46 3.15 -8.64 0.89
N LYS A 47 3.03 -9.27 2.06
CA LYS A 47 3.95 -10.34 2.50
C LYS A 47 3.90 -11.54 1.58
N ASP A 48 2.68 -12.04 1.32
CA ASP A 48 2.45 -13.17 0.41
C ASP A 48 3.02 -12.91 -0.99
N PHE A 49 2.87 -11.69 -1.51
CA PHE A 49 3.34 -11.30 -2.82
C PHE A 49 4.85 -11.33 -2.95
N VAL A 50 5.57 -10.88 -1.92
CA VAL A 50 7.05 -10.89 -1.91
C VAL A 50 7.57 -12.30 -1.62
N GLN A 51 6.97 -13.02 -0.67
CA GLN A 51 7.44 -14.35 -0.26
C GLN A 51 7.17 -15.43 -1.32
N LYS A 52 6.01 -15.40 -1.98
CA LYS A 52 5.63 -16.39 -3.00
C LYS A 52 6.04 -15.96 -4.42
N GLY A 53 6.49 -14.72 -4.56
CA GLY A 53 6.74 -14.08 -5.85
C GLY A 53 5.48 -13.96 -6.71
N SER A 54 5.61 -13.34 -7.88
CA SER A 54 4.59 -13.38 -8.94
C SER A 54 4.57 -14.72 -9.69
N GLN A 55 5.13 -15.79 -9.10
CA GLN A 55 5.30 -17.07 -9.77
C GLN A 55 3.99 -17.86 -9.76
N GLY A 56 3.27 -17.75 -10.86
CA GLY A 56 2.26 -18.72 -11.28
C GLY A 56 0.93 -18.08 -11.61
N LYS A 57 0.29 -18.59 -12.68
CA LYS A 57 -1.04 -18.24 -13.22
C LYS A 57 -2.22 -18.44 -12.22
N GLY A 58 -1.97 -18.38 -10.92
CA GLY A 58 -2.90 -18.69 -9.83
C GLY A 58 -2.76 -17.83 -8.57
N PHE A 59 -1.97 -16.74 -8.55
CA PHE A 59 -2.05 -15.75 -7.47
C PHE A 59 -3.37 -14.97 -7.60
N LYS A 60 -4.47 -15.61 -7.23
CA LYS A 60 -5.74 -14.93 -7.01
C LYS A 60 -5.64 -14.24 -5.66
N LEU A 61 -5.55 -12.90 -5.70
CA LEU A 61 -5.90 -12.03 -4.59
C LEU A 61 -7.35 -12.38 -4.21
N ARG A 62 -7.50 -13.29 -3.25
CA ARG A 62 -8.78 -13.65 -2.63
C ARG A 62 -9.15 -12.61 -1.59
#